data_AF-A0A2I3LL62-F1
#
_entry.id   AF-A0A2I3LL62-F1
#
_cell.length_a   1.000
_cell.length_b   1.000
_cell.length_c   1.000
_cell.angle_alpha   90.00
_cell.angle_beta   90.00
_cell.angle_gamma   90.00
#
_symmetry.space_group_name_H-M   'P 1'
#
loop_
_entity.id
_entity.type
_entity.pdbx_description
1 polymer ?
#
loop_
_entity_poly.entity_id
_entity_poly.type
_entity_poly.pdbx_seq_one_letter_code
_entity_poly.pdbx_strand_id
1 'polypeptide(L)'
;MRDYDEVTAFLGEWGPFQRLIFFLLSASIIPNGFTGLSSVFLIATPEHRCRVPDAANLSSAWRNNSVPLRLRDGREVPHSCRRYRLATIANFSALGLEPGRDVDLGQLELESCLDGWEFSRDVYLSTIVTEQDSGAHNAMKNRMGRKPALCLPAQWNLVCEDDWKAPLTISLFFVGVLLGSFVSGQLSDRFGRKNVLFMTMGMQTGFSFLQIFSKNFEMFVVLFVLVGMGQISNYVAAFVLGTEILGKSVRIIFSTLGVCIFYAFGYMVLPLFAYFIRDWRILLVALTMPGVLCVALWWFIPESPRWLISQGRFEEAEVIIRKAAKANGIVVPSTIFDPSELQDLSSKKQQSHNILDLLRTWNIRMVTIMSIMLWMTISVGYFGLSLDTPNLHGDIYVNCFLSAVVEVPAYVLAWLLLQYLPRRYSMATALFLGGSVLLFVQLVPPDLYYLATVLVMVGKFGVTAAFSMVYVYTAELYPTVVRNMGVGVSSTASRLGSILSPYFVYLGAYDRFLPYILMGSLTILTAILTLFLPESFGTPLPDTIDQMLRVKGMKHRKTPSHTRMLKDGQERPTILKSTAF
;
A
#
# COMPACT_ATOMS: atom_id res chain seq x y z
N MET A 1 27.34 -1.00 29.75
CA MET A 1 26.89 -0.34 28.51
C MET A 1 25.76 0.59 28.89
N ARG A 2 26.00 1.91 28.85
CA ARG A 2 24.91 2.90 28.88
C ARG A 2 24.03 2.70 27.66
N ASP A 3 22.71 2.83 27.83
CA ASP A 3 21.78 2.81 26.69
C ASP A 3 22.17 3.96 25.74
N TYR A 4 22.13 3.77 24.42
CA TYR A 4 22.43 4.84 23.46
C TYR A 4 21.58 6.10 23.76
N ASP A 5 20.33 5.87 24.19
CA ASP A 5 19.43 6.94 24.58
C ASP A 5 19.85 7.67 25.87
N GLU A 6 20.61 7.03 26.77
CA GLU A 6 21.21 7.69 27.93
C GLU A 6 22.42 8.53 27.53
N VAL A 7 23.28 7.99 26.65
CA VAL A 7 24.48 8.69 26.15
C VAL A 7 24.10 9.94 25.36
N THR A 8 22.98 9.89 24.62
CA THR A 8 22.51 11.00 23.78
C THR A 8 21.45 11.88 24.43
N ALA A 9 21.04 11.60 25.67
CA ALA A 9 20.02 12.35 26.39
C ALA A 9 20.33 13.86 26.50
N PHE A 10 21.62 14.22 26.57
CA PHE A 10 22.07 15.61 26.65
C PHE A 10 21.70 16.45 25.40
N LEU A 11 21.42 15.82 24.25
CA LEU A 11 21.03 16.53 23.02
C LEU A 11 19.61 17.13 23.10
N GLY A 12 18.83 16.75 24.12
CA GLY A 12 17.41 17.06 24.23
C GLY A 12 16.55 16.31 23.20
N GLU A 13 15.23 16.33 23.42
CA GLU A 13 14.31 15.60 22.54
C GLU A 13 13.87 16.42 21.32
N TRP A 14 13.68 17.75 21.44
CA TRP A 14 13.02 18.56 20.40
C TRP A 14 13.76 19.87 20.04
N GLY A 15 15.06 19.74 19.77
CA GLY A 15 15.91 20.82 19.27
C GLY A 15 15.74 21.13 17.76
N PRO A 16 16.37 22.20 17.26
CA PRO A 16 16.34 22.57 15.84
C PRO A 16 16.88 21.47 14.92
N PHE A 17 17.89 20.71 15.35
CA PHE A 17 18.40 19.57 14.59
C PHE A 17 17.33 18.48 14.44
N GLN A 18 16.67 18.08 15.54
CA GLN A 18 15.64 17.05 15.52
C GLN A 18 14.43 17.47 14.67
N ARG A 19 14.00 18.75 14.77
CA ARG A 19 12.92 19.28 13.93
C ARG A 19 13.27 19.25 12.45
N LEU A 20 14.48 19.68 12.10
CA LEU A 20 14.96 19.63 10.71
C LEU A 20 14.94 18.21 10.17
N ILE A 21 15.53 17.25 10.88
CA ILE A 21 15.58 15.85 10.45
C ILE A 21 14.17 15.23 10.36
N PHE A 22 13.30 15.51 11.34
CA PHE A 22 11.91 15.07 11.33
C PHE A 22 11.21 15.49 10.03
N PHE A 23 11.21 16.79 9.71
CA PHE A 23 10.51 17.29 8.52
C PHE A 23 11.16 16.86 7.21
N LEU A 24 12.50 16.78 7.13
CA LEU A 24 13.18 16.34 5.91
C LEU A 24 12.91 14.85 5.62
N LEU A 25 12.98 13.98 6.63
CA LEU A 25 12.66 12.56 6.47
C LEU A 25 11.17 12.33 6.22
N SER A 26 10.28 13.11 6.84
CA SER A 26 8.85 13.04 6.50
C SER A 26 8.58 13.53 5.08
N ALA A 27 9.24 14.60 4.63
CA ALA A 27 9.11 15.11 3.26
C ALA A 27 9.60 14.11 2.21
N SER A 28 10.64 13.32 2.49
CA SER A 28 11.07 12.24 1.58
C SER A 28 10.04 11.11 1.43
N ILE A 29 9.01 11.08 2.28
CA ILE A 29 7.92 10.10 2.19
C ILE A 29 6.83 10.52 1.20
N ILE A 30 6.66 11.81 0.92
CA ILE A 30 5.60 12.35 0.05
C ILE A 30 5.57 11.64 -1.32
N PRO A 31 6.72 11.40 -2.00
CA PRO A 31 6.72 10.66 -3.26
C PRO A 31 6.13 9.25 -3.18
N ASN A 32 6.22 8.59 -2.02
CA ASN A 32 5.61 7.28 -1.82
C ASN A 32 4.08 7.32 -1.81
N GLY A 33 3.48 8.41 -1.32
CA GLY A 33 2.03 8.60 -1.30
C GLY A 33 1.42 8.59 -2.69
N PHE A 34 1.89 9.48 -3.58
CA PHE A 34 1.30 9.58 -4.91
C PHE A 34 1.76 8.47 -5.86
N THR A 35 3.00 7.98 -5.80
CA THR A 35 3.46 6.90 -6.69
C THR A 35 2.90 5.54 -6.29
N GLY A 36 2.64 5.32 -4.99
CA GLY A 36 2.05 4.07 -4.50
C GLY A 36 0.63 3.83 -5.01
N LEU A 37 -0.12 4.91 -5.29
CA LEU A 37 -1.50 4.85 -5.76
C LEU A 37 -1.71 5.47 -7.15
N SER A 38 -0.64 5.83 -7.87
CA SER A 38 -0.75 6.38 -9.23
C SER A 38 -1.36 5.40 -10.24
N SER A 39 -1.28 4.09 -9.98
CA SER A 39 -1.90 3.05 -10.80
C SER A 39 -3.40 3.27 -11.02
N VAL A 40 -4.08 3.88 -10.04
CA VAL A 40 -5.50 4.25 -10.06
C VAL A 40 -5.86 5.11 -11.28
N PHE A 41 -4.95 6.00 -11.71
CA PHE A 41 -5.14 6.86 -12.87
C PHE A 41 -4.38 6.35 -14.11
N LEU A 42 -3.20 5.76 -13.92
CA LEU A 42 -2.35 5.31 -15.03
C LEU A 42 -2.96 4.10 -15.77
N ILE A 43 -3.59 3.18 -15.04
CA ILE A 43 -4.14 1.91 -15.57
C ILE A 43 -5.68 1.96 -15.55
N ALA A 44 -6.26 3.16 -15.51
CA ALA A 44 -7.71 3.30 -15.58
C ALA A 44 -8.23 2.85 -16.96
N THR A 45 -9.36 2.16 -16.95
CA THR A 45 -10.10 1.73 -18.13
C THR A 45 -11.21 2.75 -18.41
N PRO A 46 -11.04 3.70 -19.34
CA PRO A 46 -12.10 4.63 -19.69
C PRO A 46 -13.28 3.88 -20.34
N GLU A 47 -14.45 4.51 -20.32
CA GLU A 47 -15.61 4.01 -21.06
C GLU A 47 -15.25 3.86 -22.55
N HIS A 48 -15.65 2.74 -23.12
CA HIS A 48 -15.28 2.39 -24.48
C HIS A 48 -16.36 1.57 -25.17
N ARG A 49 -16.35 1.65 -26.50
CA ARG A 49 -17.22 0.90 -27.40
C ARG A 49 -16.42 0.38 -28.58
N CYS A 50 -16.95 -0.63 -29.28
CA CYS A 50 -16.30 -1.10 -30.51
C CYS A 50 -16.20 0.05 -31.52
N ARG A 51 -15.02 0.19 -32.14
CA ARG A 51 -14.81 1.14 -33.23
C ARG A 51 -15.57 0.70 -34.48
N VAL A 52 -16.15 1.65 -35.20
CA VAL A 52 -16.82 1.39 -36.48
C VAL A 52 -16.03 2.10 -37.59
N PRO A 53 -15.29 1.36 -38.44
CA PRO A 53 -14.43 1.96 -39.46
C PRO A 53 -15.26 2.73 -40.50
N ASP A 54 -14.76 3.86 -40.97
CA ASP A 54 -15.43 4.68 -42.00
C ASP A 54 -15.58 3.91 -43.34
N ALA A 55 -14.72 2.92 -43.58
CA ALA A 55 -14.79 2.04 -44.75
C ALA A 55 -16.07 1.17 -44.80
N ALA A 56 -16.83 1.06 -43.71
CA ALA A 56 -18.06 0.27 -43.66
C ALA A 56 -19.24 0.91 -44.41
N ASN A 57 -19.14 2.19 -44.84
CA ASN A 57 -20.16 2.91 -45.62
C ASN A 57 -21.60 2.77 -45.08
N LEU A 58 -21.76 2.83 -43.76
CA LEU A 58 -23.05 2.73 -43.09
C LEU A 58 -23.80 4.07 -43.10
N SER A 59 -25.13 4.01 -43.19
CA SER A 59 -25.99 5.17 -42.90
C SER A 59 -25.82 5.62 -41.44
N SER A 60 -26.16 6.88 -41.15
CA SER A 60 -26.07 7.45 -39.80
C SER A 60 -26.89 6.68 -38.76
N ALA A 61 -28.08 6.19 -39.15
CA ALA A 61 -28.94 5.37 -38.30
C ALA A 61 -28.27 4.05 -37.89
N TRP A 62 -27.70 3.32 -38.86
CA TRP A 62 -26.98 2.08 -38.58
C TRP A 62 -25.66 2.31 -37.84
N ARG A 63 -24.98 3.43 -38.07
CA ARG A 63 -23.76 3.78 -37.34
C ARG A 63 -24.01 4.08 -35.86
N ASN A 64 -25.13 4.70 -35.52
CA ASN A 64 -25.50 4.95 -34.12
C ASN A 64 -25.99 3.69 -33.40
N ASN A 65 -26.57 2.73 -34.13
CA ASN A 65 -27.14 1.48 -33.57
C ASN A 65 -26.26 0.24 -33.83
N SER A 66 -25.01 0.41 -34.28
CA SER A 66 -24.12 -0.71 -34.63
C SER A 66 -23.62 -1.49 -33.41
N VAL A 67 -23.71 -0.89 -32.23
CA VAL A 67 -23.29 -1.49 -30.96
C VAL A 67 -24.54 -1.72 -30.11
N PRO A 68 -24.82 -2.95 -29.65
CA PRO A 68 -25.97 -3.23 -28.81
C PRO A 68 -25.87 -2.47 -27.48
N LEU A 69 -27.01 -2.08 -26.94
CA LEU A 69 -27.10 -1.44 -25.61
C LEU A 69 -27.27 -2.52 -24.54
N ARG A 70 -26.65 -2.31 -23.38
CA ARG A 70 -26.79 -3.13 -22.18
C ARG A 70 -27.31 -2.25 -21.04
N LEU A 71 -28.25 -2.77 -20.26
CA LEU A 71 -28.69 -2.10 -19.04
C LEU A 71 -27.59 -2.21 -17.97
N ARG A 72 -27.06 -1.09 -17.50
CA ARG A 72 -26.12 -0.98 -16.37
C ARG A 72 -26.61 0.12 -15.43
N ASP A 73 -26.88 -0.22 -14.16
CA ASP A 73 -27.36 0.71 -13.14
C ASP A 73 -28.61 1.53 -13.58
N GLY A 74 -29.55 0.87 -14.28
CA GLY A 74 -30.78 1.50 -14.79
C GLY A 74 -30.60 2.41 -16.01
N ARG A 75 -29.39 2.53 -16.55
CA ARG A 75 -29.07 3.28 -17.79
C ARG A 75 -28.70 2.32 -18.91
N GLU A 76 -29.12 2.62 -20.13
CA GLU A 76 -28.67 1.93 -21.33
C GLU A 76 -27.29 2.45 -21.74
N VAL A 77 -26.28 1.57 -21.67
CA VAL A 77 -24.90 1.88 -22.07
C VAL A 77 -24.47 0.96 -23.23
N PRO A 78 -23.69 1.46 -24.20
CA PRO A 78 -23.23 0.63 -25.31
C PRO A 78 -22.35 -0.52 -24.81
N HIS A 79 -22.51 -1.69 -25.44
CA HIS A 79 -21.71 -2.86 -25.14
C HIS A 79 -20.24 -2.64 -25.49
N SER A 80 -19.36 -2.87 -24.53
CA SER A 80 -17.96 -2.45 -24.65
C SER A 80 -17.10 -3.39 -25.49
N CYS A 81 -17.46 -4.69 -25.56
CA CYS A 81 -16.64 -5.74 -26.17
C CYS A 81 -17.23 -6.46 -27.39
N ARG A 82 -18.45 -6.09 -27.80
CA ARG A 82 -19.18 -6.76 -28.89
C ARG A 82 -19.98 -5.73 -29.66
N ARG A 83 -20.12 -5.96 -30.95
CA ARG A 83 -20.95 -5.18 -31.87
C ARG A 83 -21.74 -6.11 -32.79
N TYR A 84 -22.74 -5.59 -33.48
CA TYR A 84 -23.38 -6.35 -34.55
C TYR A 84 -22.39 -6.58 -35.70
N ARG A 85 -22.51 -7.73 -36.35
CA ARG A 85 -21.66 -8.10 -37.49
C ARG A 85 -21.73 -7.03 -38.59
N LEU A 86 -20.61 -6.36 -38.86
CA LEU A 86 -20.58 -5.21 -39.79
C LEU A 86 -21.08 -5.57 -41.20
N ALA A 87 -20.72 -6.75 -41.70
CA ALA A 87 -21.14 -7.20 -43.02
C ALA A 87 -22.67 -7.30 -43.15
N THR A 88 -23.34 -7.75 -42.09
CA THR A 88 -24.80 -7.90 -42.04
C THR A 88 -25.48 -6.54 -42.02
N ILE A 89 -25.05 -5.63 -41.14
CA ILE A 89 -25.64 -4.29 -41.03
C ILE A 89 -25.32 -3.41 -42.26
N ALA A 90 -24.18 -3.62 -42.91
CA ALA A 90 -23.84 -2.92 -44.15
C ALA A 90 -24.77 -3.31 -45.30
N ASN A 91 -25.15 -4.59 -45.40
CA ASN A 91 -26.11 -5.06 -46.39
C ASN A 91 -27.50 -4.44 -46.16
N PHE A 92 -28.00 -4.44 -44.91
CA PHE A 92 -29.26 -3.80 -44.58
C PHE A 92 -29.25 -2.28 -44.80
N SER A 93 -28.13 -1.62 -44.48
CA SER A 93 -27.96 -0.20 -44.78
C SER A 93 -27.94 0.09 -46.28
N ALA A 94 -27.37 -0.80 -47.10
CA ALA A 94 -27.37 -0.65 -48.56
C ALA A 94 -28.77 -0.87 -49.17
N LEU A 95 -29.60 -1.70 -48.53
CA LEU A 95 -31.00 -1.90 -48.88
C LEU A 95 -31.92 -0.76 -48.39
N GLY A 96 -31.40 0.21 -47.64
CA GLY A 96 -32.14 1.36 -47.13
C GLY A 96 -33.09 1.04 -45.96
N LEU A 97 -32.91 -0.11 -45.29
CA LEU A 97 -33.72 -0.52 -44.15
C LEU A 97 -33.29 0.21 -42.87
N GLU A 98 -34.23 0.58 -42.01
CA GLU A 98 -33.96 1.28 -40.75
C GLU A 98 -33.81 0.33 -39.54
N PRO A 99 -32.81 0.53 -38.66
CA PRO A 99 -32.62 -0.29 -37.46
C PRO A 99 -33.76 -0.11 -36.46
N GLY A 100 -34.27 -1.21 -35.89
CA GLY A 100 -35.35 -1.20 -34.88
C GLY A 100 -36.75 -0.97 -35.43
N ARG A 101 -36.88 -0.52 -36.69
CA ARG A 101 -38.14 -0.35 -37.40
C ARG A 101 -38.37 -1.46 -38.43
N ASP A 102 -37.42 -1.62 -39.35
CA ASP A 102 -37.50 -2.62 -40.42
C ASP A 102 -36.73 -3.89 -40.07
N VAL A 103 -35.71 -3.76 -39.21
CA VAL A 103 -34.85 -4.87 -38.77
C VAL A 103 -34.83 -4.93 -37.24
N ASP A 104 -35.24 -6.09 -36.70
CA ASP A 104 -35.15 -6.37 -35.27
C ASP A 104 -33.68 -6.58 -34.84
N LEU A 105 -33.18 -5.66 -34.04
CA LEU A 105 -31.80 -5.64 -33.54
C LEU A 105 -31.51 -6.82 -32.59
N GLY A 106 -32.54 -7.40 -31.96
CA GLY A 106 -32.38 -8.53 -31.03
C GLY A 106 -31.96 -9.83 -31.71
N GLN A 107 -32.20 -9.96 -33.02
CA GLN A 107 -31.93 -11.19 -33.79
C GLN A 107 -30.61 -11.14 -34.57
N LEU A 108 -29.93 -9.99 -34.55
CA LEU A 108 -28.68 -9.81 -35.27
C LEU A 108 -27.52 -10.54 -34.58
N GLU A 109 -26.69 -11.19 -35.39
CA GLU A 109 -25.47 -11.84 -34.91
C GLU A 109 -24.46 -10.81 -34.38
N LEU A 110 -23.85 -11.16 -33.26
CA LEU A 110 -22.81 -10.37 -32.61
C LEU A 110 -21.42 -10.87 -32.99
N GLU A 111 -20.48 -9.96 -33.13
CA GLU A 111 -19.06 -10.24 -33.29
C GLU A 111 -18.22 -9.47 -32.24
N SER A 112 -16.99 -9.92 -32.02
CA SER A 112 -16.00 -9.18 -31.21
C SER A 112 -15.54 -7.90 -31.94
N CYS A 113 -14.99 -6.94 -31.19
CA CYS A 113 -14.48 -5.70 -31.77
C CYS A 113 -13.18 -5.93 -32.59
N LEU A 114 -13.29 -6.38 -33.84
CA LEU A 114 -12.14 -6.70 -34.69
C LEU A 114 -11.33 -5.46 -35.12
N ASP A 115 -11.99 -4.30 -35.23
CA ASP A 115 -11.38 -3.03 -35.67
C ASP A 115 -10.88 -2.14 -34.52
N GLY A 116 -10.77 -2.71 -33.31
CA GLY A 116 -10.37 -2.01 -32.09
C GLY A 116 -11.52 -1.25 -31.41
N TRP A 117 -11.16 -0.30 -30.56
CA TRP A 117 -12.08 0.41 -29.66
C TRP A 117 -12.01 1.93 -29.82
N GLU A 118 -13.14 2.58 -29.57
CA GLU A 118 -13.24 4.02 -29.33
C GLU A 118 -13.39 4.25 -27.83
N PHE A 119 -12.44 4.98 -27.25
CA PHE A 119 -12.43 5.34 -25.83
C PHE A 119 -12.97 6.76 -25.63
N SER A 120 -13.79 6.96 -24.59
CA SER A 120 -14.19 8.30 -24.14
C SER A 120 -12.96 9.08 -23.67
N ARG A 121 -12.91 10.37 -24.04
CA ARG A 121 -11.85 11.31 -23.66
C ARG A 121 -12.30 12.35 -22.64
N ASP A 122 -13.47 12.15 -22.03
CA ASP A 122 -14.06 13.11 -21.10
C ASP A 122 -13.20 13.24 -19.84
N VAL A 123 -12.77 12.09 -19.31
CA VAL A 123 -12.00 11.97 -18.08
C VAL A 123 -10.50 11.85 -18.35
N TYR A 124 -10.10 10.98 -19.27
CA TYR A 124 -8.70 10.70 -19.58
C TYR A 124 -8.38 11.07 -21.02
N LEU A 125 -7.25 11.72 -21.27
CA LEU A 125 -6.75 11.92 -22.64
C LEU A 125 -6.05 10.67 -23.15
N SER A 126 -5.23 10.06 -22.29
CA SER A 126 -4.56 8.79 -22.54
C SER A 126 -4.27 8.07 -21.22
N THR A 127 -4.49 6.75 -21.20
CA THR A 127 -4.05 5.83 -20.14
C THR A 127 -3.20 4.72 -20.74
N ILE A 128 -2.55 3.91 -19.90
CA ILE A 128 -1.79 2.73 -20.34
C ILE A 128 -2.70 1.75 -21.12
N VAL A 129 -3.97 1.65 -20.72
CA VAL A 129 -4.97 0.80 -21.38
C VAL A 129 -5.29 1.30 -22.79
N THR A 130 -5.39 2.62 -22.96
CA THR A 130 -5.74 3.25 -24.24
C THR A 130 -4.53 3.58 -25.10
N GLU A 131 -3.32 3.22 -24.68
CA GLU A 131 -2.10 3.57 -25.42
C GLU A 131 -2.13 2.88 -26.78
N GLN A 132 -2.42 3.70 -27.78
CA GLN A 132 -2.28 3.42 -29.18
C GLN A 132 -1.05 4.20 -29.59
N ASP A 133 -0.03 3.52 -30.14
CA ASP A 133 1.22 4.12 -30.61
C ASP A 133 0.89 5.46 -31.30
N SER A 134 1.04 6.54 -30.55
CA SER A 134 0.62 7.85 -30.97
C SER A 134 1.69 8.24 -31.95
N GLY A 135 1.43 7.92 -33.22
CA GLY A 135 2.14 8.48 -34.34
C GLY A 135 1.98 10.00 -34.26
N ALA A 136 2.85 10.65 -33.48
CA ALA A 136 3.18 12.06 -33.57
C ALA A 136 3.72 12.42 -34.98
N HIS A 137 3.76 11.45 -35.90
CA HIS A 137 3.94 11.64 -37.33
C HIS A 137 2.65 11.91 -38.12
N ASN A 138 1.44 11.63 -37.62
CA ASN A 138 0.24 11.73 -38.47
C ASN A 138 -0.31 13.16 -38.61
N ALA A 139 0.01 14.07 -37.68
CA ALA A 139 -0.35 15.49 -37.84
C ALA A 139 0.58 16.24 -38.82
N MET A 140 1.80 15.74 -39.09
CA MET A 140 2.76 16.38 -40.00
C MET A 140 2.80 15.72 -41.39
N LYS A 141 2.34 14.46 -41.52
CA LYS A 141 2.44 13.68 -42.77
C LYS A 141 1.25 13.83 -43.72
N ASN A 142 0.16 14.49 -43.30
CA ASN A 142 -0.94 14.90 -44.20
C ASN A 142 -0.54 15.99 -45.23
N ARG A 143 0.72 16.47 -45.21
CA ARG A 143 1.27 17.34 -46.27
C ARG A 143 2.12 16.62 -47.32
N MET A 144 2.41 15.33 -47.19
CA MET A 144 3.22 14.61 -48.18
C MET A 144 2.61 13.25 -48.46
N GLY A 145 1.85 13.17 -49.57
CA GLY A 145 1.20 11.95 -50.06
C GLY A 145 2.15 10.82 -50.46
N ARG A 146 2.80 10.18 -49.49
CA ARG A 146 3.50 8.90 -49.65
C ARG A 146 2.79 7.81 -48.85
N LYS A 147 2.50 6.71 -49.54
CA LYS A 147 1.90 5.48 -49.00
C LYS A 147 2.59 5.04 -47.70
N PRO A 148 1.84 4.62 -46.67
CA PRO A 148 2.44 4.15 -45.43
C PRO A 148 3.16 2.81 -45.68
N ALA A 149 4.45 2.75 -45.32
CA ALA A 149 5.03 1.48 -44.91
C ALA A 149 4.23 0.98 -43.71
N LEU A 150 3.85 -0.29 -43.72
CA LEU A 150 3.02 -0.96 -42.73
C LEU A 150 3.77 -1.06 -41.38
N CYS A 151 3.93 0.05 -40.68
CA CYS A 151 4.18 0.04 -39.24
C CYS A 151 2.82 -0.22 -38.60
N LEU A 152 2.54 -1.49 -38.26
CA LEU A 152 1.42 -1.80 -37.37
C LEU A 152 1.63 -0.97 -36.10
N PRO A 153 0.73 -0.02 -35.76
CA PRO A 153 0.84 0.71 -34.51
C PRO A 153 0.79 -0.30 -33.37
N ALA A 154 1.77 -0.29 -32.48
CA ALA A 154 1.69 -1.08 -31.25
C ALA A 154 0.54 -0.53 -30.41
N GLN A 155 -0.62 -1.17 -30.51
CA GLN A 155 -1.78 -0.88 -29.69
C GLN A 155 -1.73 -1.80 -28.48
N TRP A 156 -1.66 -1.23 -27.28
CA TRP A 156 -1.62 -2.05 -26.07
C TRP A 156 -3.00 -2.60 -25.70
N ASN A 157 -4.10 -1.99 -26.18
CA ASN A 157 -5.50 -2.47 -26.15
C ASN A 157 -5.80 -3.51 -25.06
N LEU A 158 -5.64 -3.13 -23.79
CA LEU A 158 -5.70 -4.04 -22.62
C LEU A 158 -7.15 -4.27 -22.14
N VAL A 159 -8.06 -4.57 -23.07
CA VAL A 159 -9.51 -4.58 -22.83
C VAL A 159 -10.14 -5.85 -23.36
N CYS A 160 -11.29 -6.23 -22.81
CA CYS A 160 -12.05 -7.42 -23.22
C CYS A 160 -11.26 -8.72 -22.99
N GLU A 161 -10.71 -9.36 -24.02
CA GLU A 161 -9.94 -10.62 -23.86
C GLU A 161 -8.64 -10.42 -23.04
N ASP A 162 -8.14 -9.18 -23.00
CA ASP A 162 -6.92 -8.79 -22.32
C ASP A 162 -7.15 -7.95 -21.05
N ASP A 163 -8.38 -7.91 -20.54
CA ASP A 163 -8.76 -7.15 -19.35
C ASP A 163 -8.02 -7.56 -18.07
N TRP A 164 -7.66 -8.84 -17.95
CA TRP A 164 -6.87 -9.42 -16.86
C TRP A 164 -5.45 -8.84 -16.75
N LYS A 165 -4.92 -8.21 -17.79
CA LYS A 165 -3.57 -7.60 -17.79
C LYS A 165 -3.48 -6.36 -16.89
N ALA A 166 -4.57 -5.61 -16.73
CA ALA A 166 -4.64 -4.45 -15.85
C ALA A 166 -4.44 -4.82 -14.36
N PRO A 167 -5.24 -5.72 -13.74
CA PRO A 167 -5.03 -6.14 -12.35
C PRO A 167 -3.71 -6.90 -12.17
N LEU A 168 -3.24 -7.64 -13.19
CA LEU A 168 -1.91 -8.26 -13.16
C LEU A 168 -0.79 -7.23 -13.02
N THR A 169 -0.85 -6.13 -13.79
CA THR A 169 0.17 -5.07 -13.75
C THR A 169 0.28 -4.45 -12.36
N ILE A 170 -0.86 -4.19 -11.71
CA ILE A 170 -0.89 -3.68 -10.33
C ILE A 170 -0.36 -4.73 -9.34
N SER A 171 -0.71 -6.01 -9.53
CA SER A 171 -0.23 -7.11 -8.71
C SER A 171 1.30 -7.27 -8.81
N LEU A 172 1.86 -7.13 -10.01
CA LEU A 172 3.30 -7.18 -10.26
C LEU A 172 4.05 -6.01 -9.62
N PHE A 173 3.45 -4.81 -9.58
CA PHE A 173 3.99 -3.70 -8.78
C PHE A 173 4.11 -4.09 -7.30
N PHE A 174 3.09 -4.74 -6.73
CA PHE A 174 3.15 -5.23 -5.35
C PHE A 174 4.11 -6.41 -5.15
N VAL A 175 4.37 -7.22 -6.18
CA VAL A 175 5.48 -8.20 -6.15
C VAL A 175 6.82 -7.47 -6.05
N GLY A 176 7.00 -6.37 -6.79
CA GLY A 176 8.14 -5.47 -6.63
C GLY A 176 8.28 -4.95 -5.19
N VAL A 177 7.18 -4.51 -4.59
CA VAL A 177 7.11 -4.09 -3.17
C VAL A 177 7.49 -5.23 -2.21
N LEU A 178 7.07 -6.47 -2.47
CA LEU A 178 7.47 -7.61 -1.65
C LEU A 178 9.01 -7.81 -1.72
N LEU A 179 9.56 -7.89 -2.93
CA LEU A 179 10.99 -8.10 -3.16
C LEU A 179 11.84 -6.95 -2.57
N GLY A 180 11.39 -5.70 -2.75
CA GLY A 180 12.06 -4.52 -2.23
C GLY A 180 12.17 -4.52 -0.71
N SER A 181 11.12 -4.94 0.00
CA SER A 181 11.15 -5.02 1.46
C SER A 181 12.20 -6.00 2.00
N PHE A 182 12.42 -7.13 1.31
CA PHE A 182 13.41 -8.12 1.71
C PHE A 182 14.84 -7.66 1.38
N VAL A 183 15.05 -7.18 0.16
CA VAL A 183 16.38 -6.75 -0.32
C VAL A 183 16.87 -5.50 0.42
N SER A 184 16.00 -4.51 0.61
CA SER A 184 16.38 -3.26 1.26
C SER A 184 16.75 -3.43 2.73
N GLY A 185 16.10 -4.33 3.48
CA GLY A 185 16.47 -4.60 4.87
C GLY A 185 17.92 -5.09 4.98
N GLN A 186 18.28 -6.11 4.20
CA GLN A 186 19.63 -6.68 4.17
C GLN A 186 20.69 -5.67 3.70
N LEU A 187 20.37 -4.90 2.65
CA LEU A 187 21.27 -3.86 2.15
C LEU A 187 21.45 -2.74 3.17
N SER A 188 20.38 -2.35 3.85
CA SER A 188 20.37 -1.24 4.81
C SER A 188 21.21 -1.57 6.04
N ASP A 189 21.18 -2.83 6.49
CA ASP A 189 22.05 -3.30 7.58
C ASP A 189 23.53 -3.32 7.18
N ARG A 190 23.85 -3.62 5.91
CA ARG A 190 25.24 -3.78 5.43
C ARG A 190 25.90 -2.49 4.94
N PHE A 191 25.18 -1.66 4.17
CA PHE A 191 25.73 -0.51 3.46
C PHE A 191 25.38 0.84 4.10
N GLY A 192 24.53 0.84 5.13
CA GLY A 192 24.08 2.04 5.83
C GLY A 192 22.67 2.46 5.43
N ARG A 193 21.95 3.08 6.37
CA ARG A 193 20.55 3.46 6.22
C ARG A 193 20.39 4.58 5.19
N LYS A 194 21.23 5.62 5.27
CA LYS A 194 21.22 6.76 4.35
C LYS A 194 21.54 6.33 2.92
N ASN A 195 22.58 5.54 2.72
CA ASN A 195 22.99 5.12 1.38
C ASN A 195 21.88 4.35 0.65
N VAL A 196 21.23 3.43 1.36
CA VAL A 196 20.11 2.64 0.81
C VAL A 196 18.89 3.50 0.52
N LEU A 197 18.57 4.46 1.40
CA LEU A 197 17.48 5.42 1.18
C LEU A 197 17.63 6.12 -0.19
N PHE A 198 18.76 6.77 -0.43
CA PHE A 198 18.94 7.53 -1.67
C PHE A 198 19.22 6.67 -2.90
N MET A 199 19.86 5.51 -2.74
CA MET A 199 20.00 4.55 -3.84
C MET A 199 18.62 4.08 -4.33
N THR A 200 17.73 3.72 -3.40
CA THR A 200 16.39 3.22 -3.73
C THR A 200 15.46 4.32 -4.22
N MET A 201 15.66 5.54 -3.74
CA MET A 201 14.99 6.73 -4.27
C MET A 201 15.44 7.09 -5.70
N GLY A 202 16.73 7.00 -5.98
CA GLY A 202 17.28 7.16 -7.33
C GLY A 202 16.80 6.06 -8.27
N MET A 203 16.73 4.82 -7.76
CA MET A 203 16.15 3.68 -8.47
C MET A 203 14.68 3.93 -8.83
N GLN A 204 13.86 4.34 -7.86
CA GLN A 204 12.45 4.65 -8.08
C GLN A 204 12.30 5.76 -9.14
N THR A 205 12.97 6.90 -8.95
CA THR A 205 12.84 8.07 -9.84
C THR A 205 13.36 7.76 -11.24
N GLY A 206 14.51 7.08 -11.35
CA GLY A 206 15.13 6.72 -12.61
C GLY A 206 14.30 5.72 -13.41
N PHE A 207 13.80 4.65 -12.78
CA PHE A 207 12.96 3.68 -13.47
C PHE A 207 11.58 4.25 -13.81
N SER A 208 10.98 5.09 -12.95
CA SER A 208 9.75 5.80 -13.30
C SER A 208 9.94 6.75 -14.48
N PHE A 209 11.11 7.39 -14.62
CA PHE A 209 11.41 8.18 -15.82
C PHE A 209 11.56 7.30 -17.06
N LEU A 210 12.24 6.15 -16.94
CA LEU A 210 12.38 5.18 -18.05
C LEU A 210 11.03 4.61 -18.51
N GLN A 211 10.06 4.47 -17.62
CA GLN A 211 8.70 4.03 -17.99
C GLN A 211 8.03 4.95 -19.01
N ILE A 212 8.38 6.25 -19.03
CA ILE A 212 7.85 7.21 -20.01
C ILE A 212 8.27 6.85 -21.43
N PHE A 213 9.36 6.10 -21.63
CA PHE A 213 9.84 5.68 -22.95
C PHE A 213 9.46 4.24 -23.30
N SER A 214 8.63 3.60 -22.49
CA SER A 214 8.16 2.25 -22.77
C SER A 214 7.37 2.22 -24.09
N LYS A 215 7.77 1.30 -24.97
CA LYS A 215 7.16 1.03 -26.28
C LYS A 215 6.38 -0.28 -26.32
N ASN A 216 6.75 -1.21 -25.46
CA ASN A 216 6.09 -2.50 -25.28
C ASN A 216 5.48 -2.59 -23.88
N PHE A 217 4.32 -3.24 -23.78
CA PHE A 217 3.67 -3.53 -22.50
C PHE A 217 4.61 -4.26 -21.52
N GLU A 218 5.36 -5.27 -21.98
CA GLU A 218 6.32 -6.01 -21.16
C GLU A 218 7.41 -5.11 -20.57
N MET A 219 7.92 -4.16 -21.36
CA MET A 219 8.91 -3.19 -20.88
C MET A 219 8.32 -2.30 -19.79
N PHE A 220 7.07 -1.86 -19.95
CA PHE A 220 6.38 -1.08 -18.93
C PHE A 220 6.25 -1.87 -17.62
N VAL A 221 5.78 -3.12 -17.69
CA VAL A 221 5.56 -3.99 -16.53
C VAL A 221 6.86 -4.26 -15.77
N VAL A 222 7.95 -4.63 -16.47
CA VAL A 222 9.25 -4.88 -15.84
C VAL A 222 9.76 -3.63 -15.12
N LEU A 223 9.68 -2.47 -15.76
CA LEU A 223 10.06 -1.21 -15.13
C LEU A 223 9.15 -0.88 -13.93
N PHE A 224 7.86 -1.20 -14.01
CA PHE A 224 6.91 -0.95 -12.92
C PHE A 224 7.19 -1.80 -11.68
N VAL A 225 7.61 -3.06 -11.86
CA VAL A 225 8.10 -3.92 -10.77
C VAL A 225 9.32 -3.28 -10.08
N LEU A 226 10.27 -2.75 -10.85
CA LEU A 226 11.46 -2.09 -10.31
C LEU A 226 11.11 -0.80 -9.56
N VAL A 227 10.13 -0.04 -10.05
CA VAL A 227 9.60 1.14 -9.34
C VAL A 227 8.97 0.73 -8.01
N GLY A 228 8.15 -0.33 -7.98
CA GLY A 228 7.57 -0.89 -6.75
C GLY A 228 8.65 -1.33 -5.74
N MET A 229 9.74 -1.92 -6.22
CA MET A 229 10.89 -2.30 -5.41
C MET A 229 11.57 -1.07 -4.77
N GLY A 230 11.80 0.00 -5.52
CA GLY A 230 12.36 1.26 -5.01
C GLY A 230 11.41 1.93 -4.01
N GLN A 231 10.11 1.93 -4.31
CA GLN A 231 9.06 2.57 -3.53
C GLN A 231 9.07 2.17 -2.05
N ILE A 232 8.91 0.87 -1.78
CA ILE A 232 8.86 0.37 -0.42
C ILE A 232 10.19 0.50 0.30
N SER A 233 11.28 0.36 -0.43
CA SER A 233 12.64 0.39 0.12
C SER A 233 12.95 1.79 0.63
N ASN A 234 12.54 2.81 -0.13
CA ASN A 234 12.61 4.21 0.27
C ASN A 234 11.80 4.46 1.55
N TYR A 235 10.54 4.00 1.58
CA TYR A 235 9.67 4.14 2.76
C TYR A 235 10.27 3.50 4.03
N VAL A 236 10.73 2.24 3.93
CA VAL A 236 11.28 1.49 5.07
C VAL A 236 12.63 2.09 5.51
N ALA A 237 13.51 2.45 4.58
CA ALA A 237 14.81 3.05 4.91
C ALA A 237 14.64 4.40 5.62
N ALA A 238 13.73 5.26 5.15
CA ALA A 238 13.44 6.55 5.79
C ALA A 238 12.82 6.37 7.18
N PHE A 239 11.88 5.42 7.32
CA PHE A 239 11.30 5.07 8.61
C PHE A 239 12.36 4.64 9.62
N VAL A 240 13.22 3.67 9.25
CA VAL A 240 14.27 3.15 10.13
C VAL A 240 15.28 4.25 10.49
N LEU A 241 15.77 5.00 9.49
CA LEU A 241 16.71 6.10 9.70
C LEU A 241 16.15 7.16 10.66
N GLY A 242 14.89 7.54 10.49
CA GLY A 242 14.23 8.49 11.37
C GLY A 242 14.07 7.96 12.78
N THR A 243 13.72 6.69 12.95
CA THR A 243 13.71 6.10 14.29
C THR A 243 15.10 6.12 14.90
N GLU A 244 16.14 5.70 14.21
CA GLU A 244 17.50 5.58 14.77
C GLU A 244 18.14 6.94 15.13
N ILE A 245 17.79 8.02 14.43
CA ILE A 245 18.31 9.38 14.71
C ILE A 245 17.51 10.10 15.80
N LEU A 246 16.18 9.96 15.80
CA LEU A 246 15.31 10.71 16.70
C LEU A 246 15.25 10.08 18.11
N GLY A 247 15.17 10.93 19.14
CA GLY A 247 15.07 10.51 20.54
C GLY A 247 13.74 9.86 20.90
N LYS A 248 13.65 9.27 22.11
CA LYS A 248 12.53 8.40 22.56
C LYS A 248 11.13 8.97 22.29
N SER A 249 10.79 10.16 22.78
CA SER A 249 9.42 10.72 22.60
C SER A 249 9.11 11.09 21.14
N VAL A 250 10.08 11.69 20.46
CA VAL A 250 9.92 12.20 19.08
C VAL A 250 9.87 11.08 18.06
N ARG A 251 10.62 10.00 18.29
CA ARG A 251 10.56 8.78 17.50
C ARG A 251 9.13 8.25 17.41
N ILE A 252 8.39 8.20 18.51
CA ILE A 252 7.01 7.69 18.53
C ILE A 252 6.11 8.57 17.65
N ILE A 253 6.21 9.89 17.78
CA ILE A 253 5.44 10.85 16.98
C ILE A 253 5.81 10.73 15.49
N PHE A 254 7.10 10.61 15.17
CA PHE A 254 7.58 10.43 13.81
C PHE A 254 7.04 9.16 13.17
N SER A 255 7.15 8.03 13.86
CA SER A 255 6.71 6.72 13.36
C SER A 255 5.20 6.61 13.18
N THR A 256 4.40 7.25 14.04
CA THR A 256 2.93 7.09 14.06
C THR A 256 2.18 8.19 13.30
N LEU A 257 2.67 9.43 13.33
CA LEU A 257 2.03 10.57 12.70
C LEU A 257 2.87 11.15 11.57
N GLY A 258 4.17 11.39 11.78
CA GLY A 258 5.04 12.04 10.80
C GLY A 258 5.07 11.31 9.45
N VAL A 259 5.43 10.03 9.45
CA VAL A 259 5.54 9.23 8.22
C VAL A 259 4.16 9.02 7.56
N CYS A 260 3.14 8.71 8.35
CA CYS A 260 1.80 8.41 7.84
C CYS A 260 1.08 9.64 7.26
N ILE A 261 1.16 10.80 7.92
CA ILE A 261 0.51 12.03 7.44
C ILE A 261 1.18 12.53 6.16
N PHE A 262 2.51 12.45 6.06
CA PHE A 262 3.20 12.87 4.83
C PHE A 262 2.98 11.91 3.67
N TYR A 263 2.78 10.62 3.93
CA TYR A 263 2.27 9.67 2.93
C TYR A 263 0.87 10.07 2.46
N ALA A 264 -0.06 10.31 3.38
CA ALA A 264 -1.43 10.75 3.05
C ALA A 264 -1.44 12.08 2.29
N PHE A 265 -0.57 13.03 2.66
CA PHE A 265 -0.41 14.29 1.92
C PHE A 265 0.05 14.03 0.47
N GLY A 266 1.03 13.16 0.27
CA GLY A 266 1.41 12.72 -1.08
C GLY A 266 0.23 12.14 -1.84
N TYR A 267 -0.56 11.28 -1.20
CA TYR A 267 -1.74 10.70 -1.82
C TYR A 267 -2.84 11.74 -2.12
N MET A 268 -3.03 12.78 -1.30
CA MET A 268 -3.97 13.89 -1.58
C MET A 268 -3.55 14.72 -2.79
N VAL A 269 -2.23 14.85 -3.03
CA VAL A 269 -1.68 15.60 -4.16
C VAL A 269 -1.82 14.82 -5.48
N LEU A 270 -1.93 13.49 -5.45
CA LEU A 270 -2.12 12.66 -6.64
C LEU A 270 -3.35 13.04 -7.50
N PRO A 271 -4.59 13.08 -6.96
CA PRO A 271 -5.76 13.45 -7.74
C PRO A 271 -5.70 14.90 -8.26
N LEU A 272 -4.98 15.80 -7.55
CA LEU A 272 -4.77 17.17 -8.03
C LEU A 272 -3.92 17.18 -9.31
N PHE A 273 -2.82 16.42 -9.35
CA PHE A 273 -2.03 16.26 -10.57
C PHE A 273 -2.85 15.60 -11.68
N ALA A 274 -3.61 14.56 -11.36
CA ALA A 274 -4.42 13.84 -12.34
C ALA A 274 -5.57 14.68 -12.91
N TYR A 275 -6.09 15.65 -12.15
CA TYR A 275 -7.13 16.58 -12.60
C TYR A 275 -6.60 17.54 -13.67
N PHE A 276 -5.41 18.11 -13.46
CA PHE A 276 -4.79 19.02 -14.43
C PHE A 276 -4.12 18.28 -15.60
N ILE A 277 -3.56 17.08 -15.35
CA ILE A 277 -2.77 16.31 -16.30
C ILE A 277 -3.48 14.99 -16.58
N ARG A 278 -4.19 14.96 -17.71
CA ARG A 278 -5.01 13.81 -18.15
C ARG A 278 -4.28 12.82 -19.07
N ASP A 279 -3.01 13.10 -19.39
CA ASP A 279 -2.13 12.22 -20.16
C ASP A 279 -1.19 11.44 -19.24
N TRP A 280 -1.20 10.11 -19.31
CA TRP A 280 -0.45 9.27 -18.38
C TRP A 280 1.07 9.47 -18.43
N ARG A 281 1.66 9.73 -19.62
CA ARG A 281 3.11 9.97 -19.77
C ARG A 281 3.54 11.26 -19.09
N ILE A 282 2.76 12.34 -19.28
CA ILE A 282 3.03 13.66 -18.68
C ILE A 282 2.72 13.61 -17.17
N LEU A 283 1.69 12.87 -16.77
CA LEU A 283 1.39 12.63 -15.37
C LEU A 283 2.58 11.95 -14.69
N LEU A 284 3.17 10.92 -15.31
CA LEU A 284 4.35 10.25 -14.78
C LEU A 284 5.57 11.18 -14.69
N VAL A 285 5.77 12.09 -15.65
CA VAL A 285 6.78 13.16 -15.54
C VAL A 285 6.51 14.04 -14.32
N ALA A 286 5.28 14.50 -14.14
CA ALA A 286 4.92 15.36 -13.00
C ALA A 286 5.13 14.65 -11.66
N LEU A 287 4.83 13.36 -11.57
CA LEU A 287 5.06 12.55 -10.36
C LEU A 287 6.55 12.25 -10.11
N THR A 288 7.38 12.17 -11.15
CA THR A 288 8.83 11.92 -10.97
C THR A 288 9.62 13.17 -10.56
N MET A 289 9.14 14.37 -10.91
CA MET A 289 9.82 15.63 -10.61
C MET A 289 10.10 15.85 -9.11
N PRO A 290 9.14 15.64 -8.18
CA PRO A 290 9.43 15.72 -6.75
C PRO A 290 10.51 14.73 -6.30
N GLY A 291 10.60 13.54 -6.90
CA GLY A 291 11.64 12.56 -6.60
C GLY A 291 13.05 13.07 -6.94
N VAL A 292 13.19 13.88 -7.99
CA VAL A 292 14.47 14.53 -8.31
C VAL A 292 14.81 15.60 -7.27
N LEU A 293 13.83 16.36 -6.80
CA LEU A 293 14.04 17.40 -5.79
C LEU A 293 14.55 16.84 -4.47
N CYS A 294 14.09 15.65 -4.05
CA CYS A 294 14.60 15.09 -2.79
C CYS A 294 16.03 14.52 -2.87
N VAL A 295 16.70 14.52 -4.04
CA VAL A 295 18.16 14.31 -4.12
C VAL A 295 18.90 15.37 -3.30
N ALA A 296 18.37 16.60 -3.24
CA ALA A 296 18.92 17.67 -2.42
C ALA A 296 18.96 17.32 -0.91
N LEU A 297 18.11 16.39 -0.45
CA LEU A 297 18.11 15.94 0.93
C LEU A 297 19.39 15.17 1.32
N TRP A 298 20.16 14.66 0.34
CA TRP A 298 21.40 13.92 0.60
C TRP A 298 22.40 14.71 1.45
N TRP A 299 22.49 16.02 1.23
CA TRP A 299 23.42 16.88 1.96
C TRP A 299 22.96 17.22 3.38
N PHE A 300 21.67 17.17 3.65
CA PHE A 300 21.10 17.55 4.94
C PHE A 300 20.90 16.36 5.88
N ILE A 301 20.53 15.20 5.34
CA ILE A 301 20.25 14.00 6.12
C ILE A 301 21.58 13.29 6.48
N PRO A 302 21.92 13.15 7.77
CA PRO A 302 23.09 12.39 8.21
C PRO A 302 22.81 10.88 8.20
N GLU A 303 23.86 10.09 8.30
CA GLU A 303 23.74 8.64 8.53
C GLU A 303 23.33 8.36 9.99
N SER A 304 22.78 7.17 10.25
CA SER A 304 22.39 6.74 11.59
C SER A 304 23.61 6.59 12.53
N PRO A 305 23.68 7.34 13.65
CA PRO A 305 24.76 7.16 14.63
C PRO A 305 24.72 5.78 15.29
N ARG A 306 23.51 5.22 15.50
CA ARG A 306 23.33 3.87 16.06
C ARG A 306 23.92 2.80 15.15
N TRP A 307 23.67 2.91 13.85
CA TRP A 307 24.25 1.99 12.87
C TRP A 307 25.77 2.13 12.82
N LEU A 308 26.31 3.36 12.79
CA LEU A 308 27.75 3.60 12.80
C LEU A 308 28.44 2.98 14.01
N ILE A 309 27.86 3.13 15.20
CA ILE A 309 28.35 2.48 16.44
C ILE A 309 28.32 0.96 16.31
N SER A 310 27.24 0.39 15.77
CA SER A 310 27.12 -1.06 15.57
C SER A 310 28.15 -1.63 14.58
N GLN A 311 28.61 -0.80 13.63
CA GLN A 311 29.65 -1.15 12.65
C GLN A 311 31.08 -0.85 13.13
N GLY A 312 31.24 -0.33 14.34
CA GLY A 312 32.54 0.04 14.89
C GLY A 312 33.11 1.38 14.38
N ARG A 313 32.30 2.21 13.71
CA ARG A 313 32.70 3.51 13.13
C ARG A 313 32.38 4.66 14.09
N PHE A 314 33.06 4.67 15.24
CA PHE A 314 32.74 5.59 16.35
C PHE A 314 33.09 7.05 16.06
N GLU A 315 34.20 7.32 15.37
CA GLU A 315 34.62 8.69 15.04
C GLU A 315 33.55 9.41 14.19
N GLU A 316 32.98 8.73 13.21
CA GLU A 316 31.91 9.28 12.37
C GLU A 316 30.62 9.52 13.15
N ALA A 317 30.26 8.59 14.04
CA ALA A 317 29.10 8.75 14.92
C ALA A 317 29.27 9.97 15.84
N GLU A 318 30.47 10.16 16.38
CA GLU A 318 30.80 11.29 17.25
C GLU A 318 30.72 12.63 16.51
N VAL A 319 31.22 12.70 15.27
CA VAL A 319 31.09 13.91 14.43
C VAL A 319 29.62 14.29 14.23
N ILE A 320 28.74 13.32 13.98
CA ILE A 320 27.31 13.57 13.79
C ILE A 320 26.67 14.07 15.10
N ILE A 321 26.97 13.44 16.23
CA ILE A 321 26.46 13.83 17.56
C ILE A 321 26.96 15.23 17.93
N ARG A 322 28.23 15.55 17.70
CA ARG A 322 28.80 16.89 17.92
C ARG A 322 28.13 17.94 17.03
N LYS A 323 27.85 17.62 15.77
CA LYS A 323 27.12 18.50 14.85
C LYS A 323 25.68 18.76 15.33
N ALA A 324 25.00 17.72 15.82
CA ALA A 324 23.67 17.85 16.41
C ALA A 324 23.68 18.74 17.66
N ALA A 325 24.66 18.55 18.56
CA ALA A 325 24.81 19.36 19.76
C ALA A 325 25.10 20.84 19.44
N LYS A 326 25.98 21.10 18.46
CA LYS A 326 26.27 22.46 17.99
C LYS A 326 25.04 23.14 17.39
N ALA A 327 24.25 22.42 16.59
CA ALA A 327 23.00 22.93 16.03
C ALA A 327 21.96 23.24 17.12
N ASN A 328 21.94 22.45 18.21
CA ASN A 328 21.06 22.66 19.35
C ASN A 328 21.59 23.69 20.37
N GLY A 329 22.81 24.19 20.21
CA GLY A 329 23.44 25.15 21.12
C GLY A 329 23.85 24.55 22.47
N ILE A 330 24.11 23.24 22.54
CA ILE A 330 24.40 22.51 23.78
C ILE A 330 25.90 22.23 23.91
N VAL A 331 26.46 22.39 25.11
CA VAL A 331 27.86 22.08 25.41
C VAL A 331 28.07 20.56 25.35
N VAL A 332 29.00 20.13 24.48
CA VAL A 332 29.30 18.71 24.28
C VAL A 332 30.18 18.19 25.42
N PRO A 333 29.88 17.02 26.02
CA PRO A 333 30.80 16.31 26.90
C PRO A 333 32.15 16.00 26.22
N SER A 334 33.24 15.99 26.99
CA SER A 334 34.59 15.74 26.46
C SER A 334 34.79 14.31 25.94
N THR A 335 34.14 13.32 26.56
CA THR A 335 34.11 11.91 26.14
C THR A 335 32.66 11.46 25.96
N ILE A 336 32.28 11.14 24.72
CA ILE A 336 30.92 10.65 24.39
C ILE A 336 30.88 9.12 24.50
N PHE A 337 31.94 8.43 24.04
CA PHE A 337 32.08 6.98 24.12
C PHE A 337 33.36 6.62 24.86
N ASP A 338 33.27 5.78 25.90
CA ASP A 338 34.44 5.29 26.62
C ASP A 338 35.08 4.08 25.92
N PRO A 339 36.44 3.97 25.88
CA PRO A 339 37.18 2.88 25.24
C PRO A 339 36.81 1.46 25.70
N SER A 340 36.25 1.31 26.88
CA SER A 340 35.81 0.02 27.43
C SER A 340 34.46 -0.45 26.86
N GLU A 341 33.54 0.47 26.53
CA GLU A 341 32.24 0.13 25.92
C GLU A 341 32.40 -0.29 24.44
N LEU A 342 33.45 0.20 23.79
CA LEU A 342 33.90 -0.18 22.45
C LEU A 342 34.27 -1.67 22.32
N GLN A 343 34.80 -2.27 23.38
CA GLN A 343 35.30 -3.66 23.37
C GLN A 343 34.15 -4.67 23.57
N ASP A 344 33.10 -4.30 24.32
CA ASP A 344 31.90 -5.11 24.58
C ASP A 344 30.98 -5.27 23.34
N LEU A 345 31.04 -4.34 22.37
CA LEU A 345 30.24 -4.40 21.13
C LEU A 345 30.73 -5.50 20.17
N SER A 346 32.04 -5.78 20.16
CA SER A 346 32.65 -6.80 19.30
C SER A 346 32.34 -8.24 19.73
N SER A 347 32.04 -8.45 21.02
CA SER A 347 31.88 -9.77 21.63
C SER A 347 30.43 -10.28 21.64
N LYS A 348 29.43 -9.41 21.40
CA LYS A 348 28.01 -9.76 21.33
C LYS A 348 27.46 -9.70 19.90
N LYS A 349 27.89 -10.61 19.03
CA LYS A 349 27.09 -10.97 17.85
C LYS A 349 25.93 -11.85 18.33
N GLN A 350 24.73 -11.26 18.36
CA GLN A 350 23.49 -11.84 18.88
C GLN A 350 23.26 -13.30 18.41
N GLN A 351 22.79 -14.16 19.31
CA GLN A 351 22.34 -15.52 18.99
C GLN A 351 21.29 -15.48 17.87
N SER A 352 21.53 -16.22 16.79
CA SER A 352 20.59 -16.36 15.68
C SER A 352 19.45 -17.29 16.08
N HIS A 353 18.31 -16.73 16.47
CA HIS A 353 17.05 -17.47 16.51
C HIS A 353 16.54 -17.69 15.09
N ASN A 354 15.86 -18.81 14.86
CA ASN A 354 15.44 -19.22 13.52
C ASN A 354 13.93 -19.02 13.34
N ILE A 355 13.44 -18.82 12.10
CA ILE A 355 12.01 -18.56 11.79
C ILE A 355 11.10 -19.68 12.30
N LEU A 356 11.63 -20.90 12.36
CA LEU A 356 10.94 -22.08 12.88
C LEU A 356 10.59 -21.96 14.39
N ASP A 357 11.26 -21.09 15.15
CA ASP A 357 10.97 -20.87 16.57
C ASP A 357 9.58 -20.24 16.78
N LEU A 358 9.02 -19.56 15.78
CA LEU A 358 7.65 -19.03 15.79
C LEU A 358 6.57 -20.11 15.73
N LEU A 359 6.93 -21.35 15.35
CA LEU A 359 6.01 -22.49 15.29
C LEU A 359 6.23 -23.47 16.45
N ARG A 360 7.15 -23.15 17.36
CA ARG A 360 7.62 -24.08 18.39
C ARG A 360 6.57 -24.45 19.43
N THR A 361 5.80 -23.48 19.93
CA THR A 361 4.75 -23.71 20.94
C THR A 361 3.36 -23.44 20.37
N TRP A 362 2.34 -24.11 20.93
CA TRP A 362 0.95 -23.94 20.45
C TRP A 362 0.47 -22.49 20.55
N ASN A 363 0.82 -21.79 21.63
CA ASN A 363 0.39 -20.42 21.87
C ASN A 363 0.98 -19.45 20.83
N ILE A 364 2.31 -19.47 20.62
CA ILE A 364 2.96 -18.61 19.62
C ILE A 364 2.51 -18.96 18.19
N ARG A 365 2.27 -20.24 17.90
CA ARG A 365 1.74 -20.70 16.61
C ARG A 365 0.34 -20.11 16.34
N MET A 366 -0.57 -20.18 17.31
CA MET A 366 -1.93 -19.62 17.13
C MET A 366 -1.90 -18.10 17.00
N VAL A 367 -1.12 -17.41 17.84
CA VAL A 367 -0.93 -15.94 17.72
C VAL A 367 -0.38 -15.59 16.34
N THR A 368 0.57 -16.37 15.81
CA THR A 368 1.18 -16.13 14.50
C THR A 368 0.21 -16.38 13.35
N ILE A 369 -0.56 -17.48 13.37
CA ILE A 369 -1.57 -17.75 12.34
C ILE A 369 -2.63 -16.65 12.32
N MET A 370 -3.13 -16.25 13.49
CA MET A 370 -4.12 -15.18 13.61
C MET A 370 -3.55 -13.84 13.16
N SER A 371 -2.28 -13.55 13.48
CA SER A 371 -1.60 -12.34 13.01
C SER A 371 -1.41 -12.34 11.49
N ILE A 372 -1.03 -13.47 10.89
CA ILE A 372 -0.92 -13.61 9.43
C ILE A 372 -2.24 -13.31 8.74
N MET A 373 -3.34 -13.90 9.21
CA MET A 373 -4.68 -13.63 8.67
C MET A 373 -5.07 -12.15 8.85
N LEU A 374 -4.83 -11.59 10.03
CA LEU A 374 -5.11 -10.21 10.35
C LEU A 374 -4.40 -9.24 9.39
N TRP A 375 -3.09 -9.38 9.25
CA TRP A 375 -2.28 -8.54 8.36
C TRP A 375 -2.70 -8.68 6.89
N MET A 376 -2.98 -9.90 6.44
CA MET A 376 -3.41 -10.16 5.07
C MET A 376 -4.77 -9.50 4.77
N THR A 377 -5.78 -9.70 5.62
CA THR A 377 -7.11 -9.11 5.42
C THR A 377 -7.08 -7.59 5.43
N ILE A 378 -6.36 -6.97 6.36
CA ILE A 378 -6.29 -5.50 6.42
C ILE A 378 -5.61 -4.95 5.19
N SER A 379 -4.55 -5.61 4.70
CA SER A 379 -3.87 -5.20 3.46
C SER A 379 -4.78 -5.30 2.23
N VAL A 380 -5.52 -6.42 2.08
CA VAL A 380 -6.51 -6.58 1.01
C VAL A 380 -7.58 -5.48 1.08
N GLY A 381 -8.12 -5.20 2.26
CA GLY A 381 -9.13 -4.15 2.44
C GLY A 381 -8.59 -2.76 2.16
N TYR A 382 -7.39 -2.43 2.64
CA TYR A 382 -6.80 -1.10 2.46
C TYR A 382 -6.50 -0.80 0.98
N PHE A 383 -5.77 -1.68 0.31
CA PHE A 383 -5.43 -1.49 -1.10
C PHE A 383 -6.63 -1.73 -2.01
N GLY A 384 -7.49 -2.70 -1.69
CA GLY A 384 -8.72 -2.97 -2.45
C GLY A 384 -9.64 -1.76 -2.52
N LEU A 385 -9.97 -1.15 -1.37
CA LEU A 385 -10.82 0.05 -1.34
C LEU A 385 -10.14 1.27 -2.00
N SER A 386 -8.82 1.41 -1.85
CA SER A 386 -8.08 2.51 -2.45
C SER A 386 -7.99 2.39 -3.99
N LEU A 387 -7.84 1.17 -4.49
CA LEU A 387 -7.82 0.88 -5.94
C LEU A 387 -9.22 0.94 -6.57
N ASP A 388 -10.26 0.63 -5.80
CA ASP A 388 -11.65 0.66 -6.26
C ASP A 388 -12.27 2.07 -6.23
N THR A 389 -11.57 3.05 -5.68
CA THR A 389 -12.08 4.42 -5.54
C THR A 389 -12.59 5.06 -6.86
N PRO A 390 -11.97 4.84 -8.04
CA PRO A 390 -12.51 5.34 -9.32
C PRO A 390 -13.81 4.67 -9.76
N ASN A 391 -14.09 3.46 -9.29
CA ASN A 391 -15.31 2.74 -9.65
C ASN A 391 -16.52 3.24 -8.84
N LEU A 392 -16.32 4.04 -7.79
CA LEU A 392 -17.39 4.68 -7.03
C LEU A 392 -18.15 5.68 -7.89
N HIS A 393 -19.45 5.80 -7.63
CA HIS A 393 -20.28 6.80 -8.29
C HIS A 393 -19.82 8.23 -7.95
N GLY A 394 -19.97 9.14 -8.90
CA GLY A 394 -19.58 10.55 -8.77
C GLY A 394 -18.28 10.87 -9.51
N ASP A 395 -17.66 11.98 -9.12
CA ASP A 395 -16.41 12.43 -9.72
C ASP A 395 -15.22 11.62 -9.17
N ILE A 396 -14.44 11.02 -10.07
CA ILE A 396 -13.31 10.15 -9.72
C ILE A 396 -12.21 10.88 -8.95
N TYR A 397 -11.97 12.17 -9.22
CA TYR A 397 -10.93 12.96 -8.60
C TYR A 397 -11.34 13.31 -7.17
N VAL A 398 -12.61 13.69 -6.99
CA VAL A 398 -13.18 13.97 -5.66
C VAL A 398 -13.20 12.69 -4.83
N ASN A 399 -13.62 11.56 -5.39
CA ASN A 399 -13.63 10.28 -4.69
C ASN A 399 -12.20 9.88 -4.25
N CYS A 400 -11.21 10.01 -5.12
CA CYS A 400 -9.80 9.74 -4.79
C CYS A 400 -9.25 10.71 -3.73
N PHE A 401 -9.58 11.99 -3.81
CA PHE A 401 -9.20 12.98 -2.82
C PHE A 401 -9.83 12.70 -1.45
N LEU A 402 -11.13 12.39 -1.39
CA LEU A 402 -11.82 12.00 -0.15
C LEU A 402 -11.19 10.73 0.45
N SER A 403 -10.86 9.75 -0.38
CA SER A 403 -10.18 8.51 0.01
C SER A 403 -8.83 8.81 0.69
N ALA A 404 -8.07 9.78 0.19
CA ALA A 404 -6.81 10.23 0.82
C ALA A 404 -7.04 11.05 2.10
N VAL A 405 -8.01 11.98 2.09
CA VAL A 405 -8.33 12.84 3.24
C VAL A 405 -8.73 12.03 4.46
N VAL A 406 -9.49 10.95 4.26
CA VAL A 406 -9.95 10.05 5.33
C VAL A 406 -8.81 9.35 6.07
N GLU A 407 -7.62 9.22 5.49
CA GLU A 407 -6.49 8.57 6.14
C GLU A 407 -5.93 9.40 7.31
N VAL A 408 -5.91 10.74 7.18
CA VAL A 408 -5.41 11.62 8.23
C VAL A 408 -6.19 11.50 9.55
N PRO A 409 -7.53 11.67 9.59
CA PRO A 409 -8.28 11.48 10.83
C PRO A 409 -8.22 10.02 11.31
N ALA A 410 -8.09 9.03 10.41
CA ALA A 410 -7.94 7.63 10.80
C ALA A 410 -6.62 7.40 11.57
N TYR A 411 -5.51 7.99 11.12
CA TYR A 411 -4.22 7.91 11.81
C TYR A 411 -4.22 8.66 13.16
N VAL A 412 -4.83 9.85 13.22
CA VAL A 412 -4.98 10.61 14.47
C VAL A 412 -5.84 9.82 15.47
N LEU A 413 -6.97 9.26 15.03
CA LEU A 413 -7.81 8.43 15.89
C LEU A 413 -7.03 7.20 16.36
N ALA A 414 -6.35 6.47 15.47
CA ALA A 414 -5.57 5.30 15.84
C ALA A 414 -4.48 5.63 16.88
N TRP A 415 -3.78 6.76 16.72
CA TRP A 415 -2.82 7.24 17.70
C TRP A 415 -3.46 7.51 19.07
N LEU A 416 -4.63 8.16 19.12
CA LEU A 416 -5.39 8.37 20.36
C LEU A 416 -5.86 7.04 20.98
N LEU A 417 -6.39 6.12 20.17
CA LEU A 417 -6.85 4.81 20.62
C LEU A 417 -5.70 4.01 21.26
N LEU A 418 -4.51 4.04 20.67
CA LEU A 418 -3.32 3.33 21.19
C LEU A 418 -2.86 3.86 22.56
N GLN A 419 -3.07 5.15 22.85
CA GLN A 419 -2.69 5.77 24.11
C GLN A 419 -3.66 5.49 25.25
N TYR A 420 -4.97 5.58 24.98
CA TYR A 420 -5.97 5.61 26.06
C TYR A 420 -6.82 4.35 26.19
N LEU A 421 -6.89 3.50 25.16
CA LEU A 421 -7.83 2.39 25.11
C LEU A 421 -7.14 1.03 24.96
N PRO A 422 -7.78 -0.06 25.42
CA PRO A 422 -7.28 -1.42 25.24
C PRO A 422 -7.13 -1.77 23.75
N ARG A 423 -6.01 -2.38 23.38
CA ARG A 423 -5.60 -2.57 21.97
C ARG A 423 -6.49 -3.58 21.27
N ARG A 424 -6.82 -4.67 21.96
CA ARG A 424 -7.67 -5.74 21.44
C ARG A 424 -9.04 -5.23 21.01
N TYR A 425 -9.68 -4.45 21.88
CA TYR A 425 -11.01 -3.89 21.59
C TYR A 425 -10.94 -2.78 20.56
N SER A 426 -9.96 -1.86 20.66
CA SER A 426 -9.79 -0.78 19.69
C SER A 426 -9.65 -1.30 18.27
N MET A 427 -8.83 -2.35 18.09
CA MET A 427 -8.63 -2.98 16.79
C MET A 427 -9.87 -3.74 16.31
N ALA A 428 -10.50 -4.55 17.16
CA ALA A 428 -11.69 -5.29 16.79
C ALA A 428 -12.86 -4.35 16.41
N THR A 429 -13.03 -3.24 17.13
CA THR A 429 -14.10 -2.27 16.85
C THR A 429 -13.84 -1.53 15.53
N ALA A 430 -12.59 -1.15 15.24
CA ALA A 430 -12.24 -0.51 13.96
C ALA A 430 -12.49 -1.44 12.76
N LEU A 431 -12.13 -2.72 12.88
CA LEU A 431 -12.39 -3.72 11.83
C LEU A 431 -13.87 -4.07 11.70
N PHE A 432 -14.59 -4.15 12.81
CA PHE A 432 -16.02 -4.41 12.79
C PHE A 432 -16.80 -3.25 12.17
N LEU A 433 -16.44 -2.01 12.50
CA LEU A 433 -16.98 -0.81 11.85
C LEU A 433 -16.68 -0.83 10.35
N GLY A 434 -15.41 -1.07 9.98
CA GLY A 434 -14.98 -1.13 8.59
C GLY A 434 -15.75 -2.16 7.78
N GLY A 435 -15.82 -3.40 8.27
CA GLY A 435 -16.46 -4.51 7.57
C GLY A 435 -17.99 -4.43 7.53
N SER A 436 -18.63 -4.01 8.63
CA SER A 436 -20.10 -3.90 8.70
C SER A 436 -20.62 -2.87 7.71
N VAL A 437 -19.96 -1.71 7.66
CA VAL A 437 -20.35 -0.62 6.75
C VAL A 437 -20.19 -1.04 5.29
N LEU A 438 -19.15 -1.80 4.93
CA LEU A 438 -18.97 -2.34 3.58
C LEU A 438 -20.08 -3.33 3.19
N LEU A 439 -20.54 -4.17 4.13
CA LEU A 439 -21.66 -5.09 3.86
C LEU A 439 -23.01 -4.36 3.67
N PHE A 440 -23.17 -3.18 4.26
CA PHE A 440 -24.39 -2.38 4.08
C PHE A 440 -24.46 -1.66 2.73
N VAL A 441 -23.36 -1.53 1.99
CA VAL A 441 -23.32 -0.84 0.69
C VAL A 441 -24.32 -1.45 -0.32
N GLN A 442 -24.49 -2.77 -0.31
CA GLN A 442 -25.43 -3.46 -1.22
C GLN A 442 -26.92 -3.14 -0.95
N LEU A 443 -27.25 -2.67 0.26
CA LEU A 443 -28.64 -2.31 0.61
C LEU A 443 -29.01 -0.91 0.13
N VAL A 444 -28.02 -0.13 -0.33
CA VAL A 444 -28.25 1.25 -0.76
C VAL A 444 -28.82 1.24 -2.18
N PRO A 445 -30.00 1.86 -2.40
CA PRO A 445 -30.57 1.98 -3.74
C PRO A 445 -29.69 2.84 -4.66
N PRO A 446 -29.70 2.61 -5.98
CA PRO A 446 -28.82 3.29 -6.94
C PRO A 446 -29.01 4.81 -6.97
N ASP A 447 -30.20 5.30 -6.58
CA ASP A 447 -30.51 6.75 -6.54
C ASP A 447 -29.75 7.50 -5.43
N LEU A 448 -29.29 6.80 -4.39
CA LEU A 448 -28.59 7.37 -3.23
C LEU A 448 -27.08 7.10 -3.28
N TYR A 449 -26.47 7.34 -4.44
CA TYR A 449 -25.06 7.02 -4.64
C TYR A 449 -24.09 7.77 -3.72
N TYR A 450 -24.43 8.99 -3.26
CA TYR A 450 -23.65 9.72 -2.25
C TYR A 450 -23.57 8.96 -0.91
N LEU A 451 -24.66 8.29 -0.50
CA LEU A 451 -24.68 7.47 0.71
C LEU A 451 -23.73 6.27 0.57
N ALA A 452 -23.73 5.61 -0.59
CA ALA A 452 -22.80 4.52 -0.87
C ALA A 452 -21.33 4.98 -0.77
N THR A 453 -20.98 6.13 -1.36
CA THR A 453 -19.64 6.70 -1.26
C THR A 453 -19.28 7.01 0.20
N VAL A 454 -20.17 7.63 0.98
CA VAL A 454 -19.92 7.90 2.41
C VAL A 454 -19.70 6.62 3.20
N LEU A 455 -20.50 5.57 2.97
CA LEU A 455 -20.30 4.28 3.62
C LEU A 455 -18.92 3.69 3.25
N VAL A 456 -18.53 3.68 1.98
CA VAL A 456 -17.21 3.19 1.57
C VAL A 456 -16.08 4.00 2.22
N MET A 457 -16.23 5.33 2.36
CA MET A 457 -15.25 6.17 3.06
C MET A 457 -15.16 5.86 4.55
N VAL A 458 -16.28 5.60 5.23
CA VAL A 458 -16.28 5.15 6.64
C VAL A 458 -15.69 3.74 6.77
N GLY A 459 -15.93 2.87 5.79
CA GLY A 459 -15.29 1.55 5.68
C GLY A 459 -13.77 1.68 5.59
N LYS A 460 -13.29 2.52 4.67
CA LYS A 460 -11.87 2.84 4.49
C LYS A 460 -11.27 3.43 5.77
N PHE A 461 -11.94 4.37 6.43
CA PHE A 461 -11.51 4.93 7.72
C PHE A 461 -11.20 3.84 8.75
N GLY A 462 -12.13 2.90 8.95
CA GLY A 462 -11.97 1.81 9.92
C GLY A 462 -10.80 0.88 9.57
N VAL A 463 -10.66 0.52 8.29
CA VAL A 463 -9.56 -0.34 7.81
C VAL A 463 -8.20 0.37 7.93
N THR A 464 -8.11 1.66 7.58
CA THR A 464 -6.87 2.44 7.71
C THR A 464 -6.46 2.61 9.18
N ALA A 465 -7.41 2.88 10.07
CA ALA A 465 -7.15 2.93 11.51
C ALA A 465 -6.60 1.57 12.00
N ALA A 466 -7.21 0.46 11.60
CA ALA A 466 -6.72 -0.88 11.93
C ALA A 466 -5.32 -1.18 11.36
N PHE A 467 -5.03 -0.73 10.13
CA PHE A 467 -3.72 -0.90 9.48
C PHE A 467 -2.59 -0.16 10.21
N SER A 468 -2.88 1.00 10.79
CA SER A 468 -1.87 1.69 11.61
C SER A 468 -1.64 1.01 12.98
N MET A 469 -2.70 0.52 13.63
CA MET A 469 -2.61 -0.13 14.94
C MET A 469 -1.96 -1.53 14.88
N VAL A 470 -2.09 -2.26 13.77
CA VAL A 470 -1.59 -3.65 13.65
C VAL A 470 -0.08 -3.76 13.88
N TYR A 471 0.70 -2.76 13.45
CA TYR A 471 2.15 -2.72 13.64
C TYR A 471 2.51 -2.71 15.12
N VAL A 472 1.86 -1.85 15.91
CA VAL A 472 2.11 -1.72 17.35
C VAL A 472 1.60 -2.95 18.09
N TYR A 473 0.35 -3.35 17.82
CA TYR A 473 -0.27 -4.47 18.53
C TYR A 473 0.50 -5.78 18.32
N THR A 474 0.90 -6.10 17.09
CA THR A 474 1.69 -7.31 16.85
C THR A 474 3.08 -7.24 17.46
N ALA A 475 3.74 -6.07 17.50
CA ALA A 475 5.00 -5.91 18.19
C ALA A 475 4.86 -6.16 19.71
N GLU A 476 3.76 -5.76 20.33
CA GLU A 476 3.48 -6.00 21.76
C GLU A 476 3.14 -7.47 22.07
N LEU A 477 2.55 -8.20 21.12
CA LEU A 477 2.20 -9.62 21.28
C LEU A 477 3.43 -10.54 21.29
N TYR A 478 4.45 -10.21 20.49
CA TYR A 478 5.64 -11.05 20.38
C TYR A 478 6.72 -10.71 21.41
N PRO A 479 7.37 -11.74 21.99
CA PRO A 479 8.44 -11.53 22.95
C PRO A 479 9.69 -11.00 22.28
N THR A 480 10.50 -10.24 23.02
CA THR A 480 11.65 -9.49 22.49
C THR A 480 12.60 -10.35 21.65
N VAL A 481 12.83 -11.61 22.04
CA VAL A 481 13.69 -12.57 21.33
C VAL A 481 13.24 -12.93 19.91
N VAL A 482 11.93 -12.94 19.63
CA VAL A 482 11.37 -13.29 18.30
C VAL A 482 10.45 -12.22 17.72
N ARG A 483 10.40 -11.03 18.34
CA ARG A 483 9.51 -9.92 17.95
C ARG A 483 9.69 -9.50 16.50
N ASN A 484 10.92 -9.15 16.13
CA ASN A 484 11.23 -8.69 14.78
C ASN A 484 10.87 -9.74 13.72
N MET A 485 11.02 -11.01 14.07
CA MET A 485 10.71 -12.13 13.21
C MET A 485 9.20 -12.34 13.07
N GLY A 486 8.44 -12.31 14.17
CA GLY A 486 6.98 -12.46 14.15
C GLY A 486 6.28 -11.31 13.40
N VAL A 487 6.72 -10.07 13.65
CA VAL A 487 6.25 -8.90 12.90
C VAL A 487 6.68 -8.99 11.44
N GLY A 488 7.91 -9.44 11.14
CA GLY A 488 8.41 -9.61 9.77
C GLY A 488 7.62 -10.63 8.94
N VAL A 489 7.29 -11.79 9.52
CA VAL A 489 6.45 -12.83 8.89
C VAL A 489 5.04 -12.28 8.63
N SER A 490 4.45 -11.60 9.62
CA SER A 490 3.10 -11.04 9.48
C SER A 490 3.05 -9.89 8.45
N SER A 491 4.07 -9.04 8.42
CA SER A 491 4.22 -7.99 7.40
C SER A 491 4.38 -8.58 6.00
N THR A 492 5.13 -9.67 5.84
CA THR A 492 5.24 -10.40 4.55
C THR A 492 3.87 -10.91 4.08
N ALA A 493 3.05 -11.44 5.00
CA ALA A 493 1.69 -11.86 4.68
C ALA A 493 0.79 -10.70 4.22
N SER A 494 0.95 -9.51 4.81
CA SER A 494 0.28 -8.29 4.31
C SER A 494 0.69 -7.95 2.88
N ARG A 495 1.96 -8.17 2.48
CA ARG A 495 2.38 -7.96 1.08
C ARG A 495 1.71 -8.95 0.12
N LEU A 496 1.54 -10.21 0.53
CA LEU A 496 0.72 -11.16 -0.23
C LEU A 496 -0.74 -10.68 -0.37
N GLY A 497 -1.31 -10.11 0.71
CA GLY A 497 -2.62 -9.46 0.65
C GLY A 497 -2.68 -8.31 -0.37
N SER A 498 -1.66 -7.46 -0.43
CA SER A 498 -1.61 -6.37 -1.43
C SER A 498 -1.52 -6.86 -2.87
N ILE A 499 -0.80 -7.98 -3.12
CA ILE A 499 -0.72 -8.63 -4.43
C ILE A 499 -2.09 -9.17 -4.87
N LEU A 500 -2.91 -9.67 -3.94
CA LEU A 500 -4.25 -10.17 -4.23
C LEU A 500 -5.30 -9.06 -4.37
N SER A 501 -5.06 -7.88 -3.79
CA SER A 501 -6.03 -6.78 -3.73
C SER A 501 -6.62 -6.34 -5.08
N PRO A 502 -5.87 -6.25 -6.20
CA PRO A 502 -6.44 -5.82 -7.48
C PRO A 502 -7.45 -6.83 -8.04
N TYR A 503 -7.30 -8.11 -7.70
CA TYR A 503 -8.25 -9.14 -8.12
C TYR A 503 -9.58 -9.05 -7.35
N PHE A 504 -9.57 -8.60 -6.10
CA PHE A 504 -10.81 -8.30 -5.38
C PHE A 504 -11.60 -7.19 -6.08
N VAL A 505 -10.91 -6.15 -6.56
CA VAL A 505 -11.52 -5.06 -7.34
C VAL A 505 -12.00 -5.55 -8.70
N TYR A 506 -11.23 -6.40 -9.37
CA TYR A 506 -11.57 -6.98 -10.66
C TYR A 506 -12.88 -7.79 -10.64
N LEU A 507 -13.24 -8.41 -9.50
CA LEU A 507 -14.53 -9.07 -9.33
C LEU A 507 -15.74 -8.12 -9.54
N GLY A 508 -15.52 -6.81 -9.41
CA GLY A 508 -16.48 -5.75 -9.74
C GLY A 508 -16.92 -5.74 -11.21
N ALA A 509 -16.14 -6.34 -12.11
CA ALA A 509 -16.51 -6.49 -13.52
C ALA A 509 -17.66 -7.49 -13.74
N TYR A 510 -17.80 -8.48 -12.84
CA TYR A 510 -18.90 -9.44 -12.88
C TYR A 510 -20.12 -8.90 -12.15
N ASP A 511 -19.92 -8.46 -10.91
CA ASP A 511 -20.95 -7.84 -10.09
C ASP A 511 -20.34 -6.71 -9.26
N ARG A 512 -20.95 -5.53 -9.33
CA ARG A 512 -20.46 -4.29 -8.72
C ARG A 512 -20.33 -4.38 -7.20
N PHE A 513 -21.16 -5.17 -6.51
CA PHE A 513 -21.17 -5.26 -5.06
C PHE A 513 -20.28 -6.38 -4.51
N LEU A 514 -19.90 -7.34 -5.35
CA LEU A 514 -19.10 -8.50 -4.97
C LEU A 514 -17.76 -8.16 -4.28
N PRO A 515 -16.97 -7.15 -4.72
CA PRO A 515 -15.76 -6.72 -4.03
C PRO A 515 -16.02 -6.34 -2.57
N TYR A 516 -17.06 -5.55 -2.31
CA TYR A 516 -17.40 -5.07 -0.97
C TYR A 516 -17.91 -6.19 -0.06
N ILE A 517 -18.68 -7.15 -0.60
CA ILE A 517 -19.16 -8.32 0.16
C ILE A 517 -17.99 -9.18 0.62
N LEU A 518 -17.04 -9.46 -0.27
CA LEU A 518 -15.88 -10.29 0.05
C LEU A 518 -14.93 -9.58 1.02
N MET A 519 -14.60 -8.31 0.78
CA MET A 519 -13.76 -7.54 1.69
C MET A 519 -14.44 -7.32 3.05
N GLY A 520 -15.74 -7.03 3.07
CA GLY A 520 -16.54 -6.83 4.28
C GLY A 520 -16.68 -8.10 5.13
N SER A 521 -16.97 -9.24 4.51
CA SER A 521 -17.08 -10.52 5.22
C SER A 521 -15.73 -10.97 5.80
N LEU A 522 -14.63 -10.85 5.04
CA LEU A 522 -13.28 -11.15 5.53
C LEU A 522 -12.88 -10.23 6.69
N THR A 523 -13.15 -8.93 6.61
CA THR A 523 -12.82 -7.97 7.67
C THR A 523 -13.61 -8.23 8.96
N ILE A 524 -14.89 -8.61 8.89
CA ILE A 524 -15.68 -9.01 10.06
C ILE A 524 -15.15 -10.33 10.66
N LEU A 525 -14.87 -11.32 9.83
CA LEU A 525 -14.29 -12.59 10.31
C LEU A 525 -12.99 -12.33 11.07
N THR A 526 -12.13 -11.47 10.51
CA THR A 526 -10.87 -11.07 11.13
C THR A 526 -11.07 -10.22 12.39
N ALA A 527 -12.12 -9.39 12.46
CA ALA A 527 -12.50 -8.67 13.69
C ALA A 527 -12.87 -9.64 14.82
N ILE A 528 -13.65 -10.68 14.51
CA ILE A 528 -14.01 -11.74 15.46
C ILE A 528 -12.77 -12.51 15.90
N LEU A 529 -11.87 -12.86 14.98
CA LEU A 529 -10.60 -13.52 15.31
C LEU A 529 -9.73 -12.64 16.23
N THR A 530 -9.69 -11.33 15.99
CA THR A 530 -8.93 -10.37 16.82
C THR A 530 -9.41 -10.37 18.27
N LEU A 531 -10.70 -10.63 18.52
CA LEU A 531 -11.21 -10.79 19.88
C LEU A 531 -10.63 -12.01 20.61
N PHE A 532 -10.08 -13.02 19.95
CA PHE A 532 -9.43 -14.13 20.66
C PHE A 532 -7.97 -13.83 21.04
N LEU A 533 -7.34 -12.82 20.42
CA LEU A 533 -5.98 -12.40 20.76
C LEU A 533 -5.90 -11.84 22.20
N PRO A 534 -4.74 -11.97 22.87
CA PRO A 534 -4.58 -11.47 24.23
C PRO A 534 -4.44 -9.94 24.27
N GLU A 535 -4.83 -9.35 25.40
CA GLU A 535 -4.72 -7.90 25.61
C GLU A 535 -3.32 -7.50 26.04
N SER A 536 -2.72 -6.52 25.36
CA SER A 536 -1.38 -6.00 25.64
C SER A 536 -1.37 -4.65 26.38
N PHE A 537 -2.54 -4.03 26.59
CA PHE A 537 -2.63 -2.72 27.25
C PHE A 537 -2.08 -2.74 28.68
N GLY A 538 -1.06 -1.91 28.93
CA GLY A 538 -0.47 -1.71 30.26
C GLY A 538 0.32 -2.91 30.80
N THR A 539 0.52 -3.97 30.02
CA THR A 539 1.31 -5.14 30.44
C THR A 539 2.78 -4.98 30.05
N PRO A 540 3.73 -5.46 30.88
CA PRO A 540 5.15 -5.45 30.50
C PRO A 540 5.36 -6.33 29.26
N LEU A 541 6.28 -5.91 28.40
CA LEU A 541 6.62 -6.64 27.19
C LEU A 541 7.23 -8.01 27.56
N PRO A 542 6.78 -9.12 26.94
CA PRO A 542 7.32 -10.42 27.28
C PRO A 542 8.76 -10.54 26.77
N ASP A 543 9.67 -11.05 27.59
CA ASP A 543 11.07 -11.23 27.18
C ASP A 543 11.32 -12.63 26.61
N THR A 544 10.67 -13.64 27.18
CA THR A 544 10.81 -15.04 26.77
C THR A 544 9.50 -15.61 26.23
N ILE A 545 9.59 -16.70 25.45
CA ILE A 545 8.43 -17.39 24.85
C ILE A 545 7.46 -17.89 25.93
N ASP A 546 7.97 -18.28 27.09
CA ASP A 546 7.15 -18.80 28.19
C ASP A 546 6.32 -17.71 28.90
N GLN A 547 6.72 -16.45 28.77
CA GLN A 547 6.02 -15.28 29.32
C GLN A 547 4.95 -14.72 28.37
N MET A 548 4.74 -15.32 27.20
CA MET A 548 3.70 -14.85 26.26
C MET A 548 2.31 -14.93 26.88
N LEU A 549 1.53 -13.87 26.65
CA LEU A 549 0.11 -13.84 26.98
C LEU A 549 -0.64 -14.94 26.22
N ARG A 550 -1.55 -15.63 26.91
CA ARG A 550 -2.28 -16.78 26.34
C ARG A 550 -3.51 -16.34 25.56
N VAL A 551 -3.72 -16.95 24.40
CA VAL A 551 -4.94 -16.78 23.59
C VAL A 551 -6.17 -17.17 24.42
N LYS A 552 -7.19 -16.32 24.45
CA LYS A 552 -8.45 -16.60 25.19
C LYS A 552 -9.30 -17.60 24.39
N GLY A 553 -9.95 -18.54 25.08
CA GLY A 553 -11.00 -19.40 24.50
C GLY A 553 -10.58 -20.78 23.98
N MET A 554 -9.30 -21.02 23.69
CA MET A 554 -8.82 -22.36 23.30
C MET A 554 -8.23 -23.11 24.50
N LYS A 555 -9.05 -23.96 25.14
CA LYS A 555 -8.59 -24.86 26.21
C LYS A 555 -7.54 -25.83 25.64
N HIS A 556 -6.32 -25.73 26.13
CA HIS A 556 -5.28 -26.72 25.85
C HIS A 556 -5.70 -28.06 26.47
N ARG A 557 -5.81 -29.12 25.65
CA ARG A 557 -5.74 -30.50 26.17
C ARG A 557 -4.33 -30.65 26.72
N LYS A 558 -4.16 -30.68 28.05
CA LYS A 558 -2.87 -31.01 28.66
C LYS A 558 -2.47 -32.41 28.20
N THR A 559 -1.41 -32.54 27.42
CA THR A 559 -0.70 -33.81 27.29
C THR A 559 -0.01 -34.06 28.63
N PRO A 560 -0.18 -35.23 29.29
CA PRO A 560 0.46 -35.49 30.56
C PRO A 560 1.97 -35.63 30.35
N SER A 561 2.73 -34.58 30.63
CA SER A 561 4.18 -34.69 30.75
C SER A 561 4.51 -35.36 32.07
N HIS A 562 5.06 -36.57 31.98
CA HIS A 562 5.75 -37.27 33.06
C HIS A 562 6.62 -36.29 33.85
N THR A 563 6.15 -35.87 35.02
CA THR A 563 7.00 -35.15 35.96
C THR A 563 7.85 -36.21 36.66
N ARG A 564 9.08 -36.35 36.17
CA ARG A 564 10.13 -37.08 36.87
C ARG A 564 10.27 -36.48 38.26
N MET A 565 10.13 -37.35 39.26
CA MET A 565 10.67 -37.18 40.59
C MET A 565 12.08 -36.60 40.54
N LEU A 566 12.27 -35.43 41.14
CA LEU A 566 13.50 -35.04 41.82
C LEU A 566 13.08 -34.09 42.96
N LYS A 567 13.01 -34.66 44.16
CA LYS A 567 13.23 -33.95 45.43
C LYS A 567 14.54 -33.16 45.29
N ASP A 568 14.59 -31.89 45.67
CA ASP A 568 14.98 -31.52 47.03
C ASP A 568 14.92 -30.00 47.29
N GLY A 569 14.52 -29.67 48.52
CA GLY A 569 15.03 -28.56 49.34
C GLY A 569 14.97 -27.11 48.83
N GLN A 570 13.92 -26.36 49.22
CA GLN A 570 14.10 -25.17 50.08
C GLN A 570 12.75 -24.65 50.62
N GLU A 571 12.57 -24.84 51.92
CA GLU A 571 11.50 -24.25 52.73
C GLU A 571 11.62 -22.71 52.76
N ARG A 572 10.49 -22.01 52.70
CA ARG A 572 10.36 -20.63 53.22
C ARG A 572 9.39 -20.64 54.39
N PRO A 573 9.71 -19.94 55.50
CA PRO A 573 8.90 -19.97 56.71
C PRO A 573 7.63 -19.13 56.54
N THR A 574 6.56 -19.70 57.07
CA THR A 574 5.26 -19.08 57.35
C THR A 574 5.41 -17.94 58.35
N ILE A 575 4.93 -16.74 58.00
CA ILE A 575 4.61 -15.69 58.98
C ILE A 575 3.09 -15.65 59.10
N LEU A 576 2.60 -16.14 60.24
CA LEU A 576 1.25 -15.90 60.75
C LEU A 576 1.04 -14.40 61.00
N LYS A 577 -0.12 -13.88 60.59
CA LYS A 577 -0.77 -12.78 61.29
C LYS A 577 -2.15 -13.23 61.76
N SER A 578 -2.22 -13.45 63.06
CA SER A 578 -3.43 -13.51 63.88
C SER A 578 -3.57 -12.18 64.63
N THR A 579 -4.74 -11.96 65.23
CA THR A 579 -5.27 -10.82 66.03
C THR A 579 -5.92 -9.72 65.18
N ALA A 580 -7.24 -9.50 65.18
CA ALA A 580 -8.23 -9.32 66.26
C ALA A 580 -7.98 -8.04 67.08
N PHE A 581 -8.61 -6.93 66.66
CA PHE A 581 -9.75 -6.27 67.33
C PHE A 581 -10.41 -5.28 66.36
#